data_AF-A0A817L2A4-F1
#
_entry.id   AF-A0A817L2A4-F1
#
_cell.length_a   1.000
_cell.length_b   1.000
_cell.length_c   1.000
_cell.angle_alpha   90.00
_cell.angle_beta   90.00
_cell.angle_gamma   90.00
#
_symmetry.space_group_name_H-M   'P 1'
#
loop_
_entity.id
_entity.type
_entity.pdbx_description
1 polymer ?
#
loop_
_entity_poly.entity_id
_entity_poly.type
_entity_poly.pdbx_seq_one_letter_code
_entity_poly.pdbx_strand_id
1 'polypeptide(L)'
;MTGELSVTIVEVRTLHDEDTFSGANYAYVEVRVEKNQHHIHLKVFDQDVGRRDEIGSAKIDLKPIKASATFDDWVKLPKLFGLRSTGEIQKLIFFNKPIQTK
;
A
#
# COMPACT_ATOMS: atom_id res chain seq x y z
N MET A 1 -11.82 10.66 -16.71
CA MET A 1 -10.56 10.47 -17.49
C MET A 1 -10.30 8.98 -17.57
N THR A 2 -10.06 8.44 -18.76
CA THR A 2 -9.69 7.02 -18.96
C THR A 2 -8.17 6.92 -19.12
N GLY A 3 -7.58 5.87 -18.58
CA GLY A 3 -6.14 5.61 -18.60
C GLY A 3 -5.78 4.44 -17.69
N GLU A 4 -4.50 4.13 -17.62
CA GLU A 4 -3.97 3.05 -16.81
C GLU A 4 -3.33 3.62 -15.53
N LEU A 5 -3.65 3.03 -14.39
CA LEU A 5 -3.01 3.33 -13.11
C LEU A 5 -2.03 2.20 -12.80
N SER A 6 -0.74 2.48 -12.88
CA SER A 6 0.32 1.55 -12.49
C SER A 6 0.66 1.79 -11.02
N VAL A 7 0.66 0.71 -10.23
CA VAL A 7 0.96 0.73 -8.79
C VAL A 7 2.03 -0.32 -8.52
N THR A 8 3.19 0.11 -8.06
CA THR A 8 4.27 -0.78 -7.66
C THR A 8 4.53 -0.61 -6.17
N ILE A 9 4.54 -1.72 -5.45
CA ILE A 9 5.03 -1.79 -4.07
C ILE A 9 6.50 -2.15 -4.15
N VAL A 10 7.37 -1.23 -3.73
CA VAL A 10 8.83 -1.42 -3.85
C VAL A 10 9.34 -2.25 -2.68
N GLU A 11 9.07 -1.78 -1.47
CA GLU A 11 9.47 -2.45 -0.23
C GLU A 11 8.58 -2.03 0.94
N VAL A 12 8.65 -2.81 2.02
CA VAL A 12 8.02 -2.53 3.30
C VAL A 12 9.07 -2.67 4.39
N ARG A 13 9.10 -1.74 5.35
CA ARG A 13 10.10 -1.74 6.43
C ARG A 13 9.52 -1.42 7.80
N THR A 14 10.32 -1.72 8.82
CA THR A 14 10.00 -1.45 10.23
C THR A 14 8.67 -2.10 10.63
N LEU A 15 8.40 -3.28 10.07
CA LEU A 15 7.26 -4.09 10.44
C LEU A 15 7.43 -4.53 11.89
N HIS A 16 6.41 -4.27 12.69
CA HIS A 16 6.37 -4.81 14.04
C HIS A 16 5.99 -6.27 13.95
N ASP A 17 6.83 -7.13 14.51
CA ASP A 17 6.54 -8.55 14.65
C ASP A 17 5.34 -8.70 15.58
N GLU A 18 4.26 -9.32 15.11
CA GLU A 18 3.13 -9.69 15.98
C GLU A 18 3.40 -11.04 16.67
N ASP A 19 4.51 -11.72 16.32
CA ASP A 19 4.70 -13.12 16.58
C ASP A 19 5.82 -13.39 17.59
N THR A 20 5.46 -13.99 18.72
CA THR A 20 6.39 -14.26 19.85
C THR A 20 6.96 -15.69 19.82
N PHE A 21 6.67 -16.52 18.81
CA PHE A 21 6.94 -17.96 18.93
C PHE A 21 7.39 -18.74 17.69
N SER A 22 7.50 -18.17 16.48
CA SER A 22 7.85 -18.97 15.27
C SER A 22 9.03 -18.43 14.45
N GLY A 23 9.38 -17.15 14.56
CA GLY A 23 10.59 -16.57 13.96
C GLY A 23 10.60 -16.46 12.43
N ALA A 24 9.52 -16.82 11.74
CA ALA A 24 9.38 -16.69 10.29
C ALA A 24 8.19 -15.79 9.96
N ASN A 25 8.44 -14.49 9.77
CA ASN A 25 7.43 -13.53 9.29
C ASN A 25 7.17 -13.77 7.81
N TYR A 26 5.93 -14.09 7.44
CA TYR A 26 5.50 -14.24 6.04
C TYR A 26 4.63 -13.05 5.63
N ALA A 27 5.25 -11.86 5.64
CA ALA A 27 4.56 -10.62 5.34
C ALA A 27 4.17 -10.53 3.86
N TYR A 28 2.94 -10.09 3.58
CA TYR A 28 2.49 -9.76 2.23
C TYR A 28 1.65 -8.48 2.22
N VAL A 29 1.60 -7.82 1.06
CA VAL A 29 0.84 -6.58 0.86
C VAL A 29 -0.37 -6.85 -0.02
N GLU A 30 -1.54 -6.48 0.47
CA GLU A 30 -2.77 -6.42 -0.31
C GLU A 30 -2.98 -5.00 -0.84
N VAL A 31 -3.23 -4.89 -2.15
CA VAL A 31 -3.51 -3.62 -2.83
C VAL A 31 -4.93 -3.66 -3.37
N ARG A 32 -5.79 -2.73 -2.91
CA ARG A 32 -7.16 -2.58 -3.40
C ARG A 32 -7.38 -1.19 -3.99
N VAL A 33 -7.88 -1.13 -5.23
CA VAL A 33 -8.22 0.12 -5.92
C VAL A 33 -9.72 0.38 -5.82
N GLU A 34 -10.12 1.46 -5.16
CA GLU A 34 -11.51 1.89 -5.07
C GLU A 34 -11.82 2.91 -6.17
N LYS A 35 -12.25 2.38 -7.33
CA LYS A 35 -12.52 3.16 -8.55
C LYS A 35 -13.41 4.39 -8.33
N ASN A 36 -14.45 4.27 -7.49
CA ASN A 36 -15.42 5.35 -7.29
C ASN A 36 -14.97 6.40 -6.25
N GLN A 37 -13.98 6.07 -5.42
CA GLN A 37 -13.54 6.97 -4.35
C GLN A 37 -12.20 7.64 -4.64
N HIS A 38 -11.52 7.28 -5.73
CA HIS A 38 -10.16 7.74 -6.03
C HIS A 38 -9.17 7.39 -4.92
N HIS A 39 -9.25 6.17 -4.39
CA HIS A 39 -8.31 5.70 -3.36
C HIS A 39 -7.66 4.37 -3.70
N ILE A 40 -6.43 4.20 -3.23
CA ILE A 40 -5.81 2.89 -3.06
C ILE A 40 -5.75 2.60 -1.56
N HIS A 41 -6.20 1.41 -1.18
CA HIS A 41 -5.96 0.86 0.15
C HIS A 41 -4.80 -0.12 0.07
N LEU A 42 -3.83 0.09 0.93
CA LEU A 42 -2.71 -0.81 1.16
C LEU A 42 -2.90 -1.44 2.52
N LYS A 43 -2.77 -2.76 2.60
CA LYS A 43 -2.77 -3.50 3.86
C LYS A 43 -1.59 -4.45 3.90
N VAL A 44 -0.89 -4.47 5.02
CA VAL A 44 0.16 -5.45 5.27
C VAL A 44 -0.38 -6.48 6.24
N PHE A 45 -0.22 -7.75 5.89
CA PHE A 45 -0.61 -8.87 6.71
C PHE A 45 0.62 -9.73 7.01
N ASP A 46 0.65 -10.30 8.20
CA ASP A 46 1.46 -11.48 8.47
C ASP A 46 0.63 -12.74 8.21
N GLN A 47 1.26 -13.75 7.62
CA GLN A 47 0.61 -15.00 7.31
C GLN A 47 1.13 -16.13 8.18
N ASP A 48 0.37 -16.42 9.24
CA ASP A 48 0.50 -17.65 9.99
C ASP A 48 -0.40 -18.75 9.41
N VAL A 49 -0.09 -20.00 9.77
CA VAL A 49 -0.93 -21.14 9.38
C VAL A 49 -2.33 -20.98 9.98
N GLY A 50 -3.30 -20.60 9.14
CA GLY A 50 -4.72 -20.50 9.50
C GLY A 50 -5.15 -19.16 10.10
N ARG A 51 -4.23 -18.19 10.26
CA ARG A 51 -4.53 -16.83 10.74
C ARG A 51 -3.92 -15.79 9.81
N ARG A 52 -4.63 -14.67 9.65
CA ARG A 52 -4.16 -13.51 8.89
C ARG A 52 -4.27 -12.30 9.79
N ASP A 53 -3.14 -11.85 10.31
CA ASP A 53 -3.09 -10.71 11.20
C ASP A 53 -2.69 -9.45 10.43
N GLU A 54 -3.52 -8.40 10.52
CA GLU A 54 -3.22 -7.11 9.89
C GLU A 54 -2.14 -6.40 10.72
N ILE A 55 -0.95 -6.24 10.14
CA ILE A 55 0.16 -5.48 10.75
C ILE A 55 -0.15 -3.98 10.68
N GLY A 56 -0.71 -3.52 9.56
CA GLY A 56 -1.13 -2.14 9.40
C GLY A 56 -1.68 -1.83 8.03
N SER A 57 -2.28 -0.65 7.89
CA SER A 57 -2.92 -0.22 6.65
C SER A 57 -2.72 1.27 6.37
N ALA A 58 -2.77 1.61 5.09
CA ALA A 58 -2.69 2.98 4.61
C ALA A 58 -3.71 3.22 3.49
N LYS A 59 -4.21 4.45 3.43
CA LYS A 59 -5.11 4.92 2.39
C LYS A 59 -4.44 6.05 1.62
N ILE A 60 -4.33 5.89 0.30
CA ILE A 60 -3.71 6.86 -0.61
C ILE A 60 -4.83 7.56 -1.40
N ASP A 61 -4.89 8.88 -1.32
CA ASP A 61 -5.77 9.70 -2.16
C ASP A 61 -5.12 9.87 -3.55
N LEU A 62 -5.85 9.51 -4.60
CA LEU A 62 -5.43 9.63 -5.99
C LEU A 62 -5.77 11.00 -6.60
N LYS A 63 -6.54 11.86 -5.91
CA LYS A 63 -6.85 13.22 -6.41
C LYS A 63 -5.61 14.07 -6.71
N PRO A 64 -4.51 14.00 -5.92
CA PRO A 64 -3.29 14.75 -6.24
C PRO A 64 -2.56 14.21 -7.47
N ILE A 65 -2.88 12.99 -7.93
CA ILE A 65 -2.19 12.33 -9.04
C ILE A 65 -2.57 12.97 -10.35
N LYS A 66 -1.63 13.78 -10.85
CA LYS A 66 -1.71 14.39 -12.18
C LYS A 66 -1.21 13.39 -13.23
N ALA A 67 -1.74 13.51 -14.44
CA ALA A 67 -1.30 12.68 -15.55
C ALA A 67 0.21 12.83 -15.80
N SER A 68 0.87 11.72 -16.07
CA SER A 68 2.32 11.66 -16.35
C SER A 68 3.22 12.09 -15.19
N ALA A 69 2.67 12.28 -13.98
CA ALA A 69 3.45 12.45 -12.77
C ALA A 69 3.66 11.10 -12.08
N THR A 70 4.88 10.90 -11.59
CA THR A 70 5.27 9.75 -10.79
C THR A 70 5.27 10.15 -9.32
N PHE A 71 4.64 9.33 -8.49
CA PHE A 71 4.59 9.50 -7.04
C PHE A 71 5.40 8.38 -6.41
N ASP A 72 6.62 8.71 -6.00
CA ASP A 72 7.56 7.83 -5.30
C ASP A 72 7.88 8.44 -3.95
N ASP A 73 7.29 7.88 -2.90
CA ASP A 73 7.45 8.35 -1.55
C ASP A 73 7.07 7.25 -0.56
N TRP A 74 7.24 7.49 0.74
CA TRP A 74 6.85 6.54 1.78
C TRP A 74 5.45 6.83 2.30
N VAL A 75 4.68 5.79 2.64
CA VAL A 75 3.42 5.94 3.37
C VAL A 75 3.50 5.17 4.69
N LYS A 76 3.14 5.84 5.78
CA LYS A 76 3.16 5.25 7.12
C LYS A 76 1.97 4.32 7.31
N LEU A 77 2.19 3.26 8.08
CA LEU A 77 1.16 2.33 8.54
C LEU A 77 0.79 2.67 10.00
N PRO A 78 -0.19 3.56 10.22
CA PRO A 78 -0.69 3.80 11.58
C PRO A 78 -1.46 2.58 12.09
N LYS A 79 -1.25 2.21 13.34
CA LYS A 79 -2.22 1.37 14.07
C LYS A 79 -3.42 2.21 14.49
N LEU A 80 -4.59 1.57 14.58
CA LEU A 80 -5.76 2.14 15.24
C LEU A 80 -5.43 2.47 16.71
N PHE A 81 -5.77 3.69 17.14
CA PHE A 81 -5.79 4.21 18.51
C PHE A 81 -4.69 3.76 19.49
N GLY A 82 -3.68 4.62 19.70
CA GLY A 82 -2.81 4.57 20.89
C GLY A 82 -1.54 3.73 20.78
N LEU A 83 -1.27 3.09 19.64
CA LEU A 83 -0.07 2.28 19.42
C LEU A 83 0.89 2.97 18.42
N ARG A 84 2.19 2.71 18.56
CA ARG A 84 3.24 3.23 17.65
C ARG A 84 3.02 2.67 16.23
N SER A 85 3.41 3.45 15.22
CA SER A 85 3.39 3.05 13.80
C SER A 85 4.05 1.69 13.61
N THR A 86 3.47 0.82 12.77
CA THR A 86 3.93 -0.56 12.56
C THR A 86 4.71 -0.75 11.27
N GLY A 87 5.22 0.34 10.70
CA GLY A 87 6.05 0.31 9.50
C GLY A 87 5.68 1.37 8.48
N GLU A 88 6.36 1.29 7.34
CA GLU A 88 6.14 2.15 6.18
C GLU A 88 6.23 1.31 4.90
N ILE A 89 5.43 1.69 3.90
CA ILE A 89 5.48 1.12 2.54
C ILE A 89 6.05 2.17 1.60
N GLN A 90 7.07 1.80 0.81
CA GLN A 90 7.44 2.57 -0.36
C GLN A 90 6.53 2.19 -1.53
N LYS A 91 5.88 3.20 -2.11
CA LYS A 91 4.99 3.01 -3.26
C LYS A 91 5.43 3.90 -4.41
N LEU A 92 5.32 3.35 -5.61
CA LEU A 92 5.52 4.04 -6.86
C LEU A 92 4.20 4.00 -7.63
N ILE A 93 3.60 5.17 -7.85
CA ILE A 93 2.31 5.29 -8.54
C ILE A 93 2.46 6.20 -9.75
N PHE A 94 1.93 5.74 -10.88
CA PHE A 94 1.94 6.48 -12.13
C PHE A 94 0.60 6.32 -12.86
N PHE A 95 0.05 7.44 -13.36
CA PHE A 95 -1.13 7.42 -14.22
C PHE A 95 -0.73 7.63 -15.68
N ASN A 96 -0.81 6.56 -16.46
CA ASN A 96 -0.53 6.56 -17.89
C ASN A 96 -1.79 6.97 -18.67
N LYS A 97 -1.73 8.12 -19.36
CA LYS A 97 -2.77 8.50 -20.32
C LYS A 97 -2.47 7.84 -21.66
N PRO A 98 -3.43 7.13 -22.28
CA PRO A 98 -3.21 6.62 -23.63
C PRO A 98 -2.89 7.79 -24.56
N ILE A 99 -1.82 7.61 -25.34
CA ILE A 99 -1.43 8.55 -26.39
C ILE A 99 -2.60 8.59 -27.36
N GLN A 100 -3.25 9.76 -27.50
CA GLN A 100 -4.24 9.94 -28.56
C GLN A 100 -3.49 10.04 -29.88
N THR A 101 -3.43 8.94 -30.63
CA THR A 101 -3.07 8.97 -32.04
C THR A 101 -4.20 9.68 -32.79
N LYS A 102 -3.85 10.80 -33.43
CA LYS A 102 -4.72 11.51 -34.38
C LYS A 102 -4.98 10.69 -35.63
#